data_AF-A0A444HK41-F1
#
_entry.id   AF-A0A444HK41-F1
#
_cell.length_a   1.000
_cell.length_b   1.000
_cell.length_c   1.000
_cell.angle_alpha   90.00
_cell.angle_beta   90.00
_cell.angle_gamma   90.00
#
_symmetry.space_group_name_H-M   'P 1'
#
loop_
_entity.id
_entity.type
_entity.pdbx_description
1 polymer ?
#
loop_
_entity_poly.entity_id
_entity_poly.type
_entity_poly.pdbx_seq_one_letter_code
_entity_poly.pdbx_strand_id
1 'polypeptide(L)'
;MSIRKRKFFVKRGQGIVVGSFNGTKTAETNMEPGLKAALLDQISAVKKVKDFQVVLSAVEKAIKVIPDNIYLREYHLATLIGKLHDFEADWIALGRFTRNAIERNSEDWLLAAMLQLFGSPYDYSCLPFAERFSMGMELSDRILTLCPQWDARSRALSYAAIAPYRNQRQTAQCLRGLASWLARCMRTRIGG
;
A
#
# COMPACT_ATOMS: atom_id res chain seq x y z
N MET A 1 14.86 -31.57 10.53
CA MET A 1 15.80 -30.47 10.24
C MET A 1 15.19 -29.15 10.70
N SER A 2 15.87 -28.46 11.61
CA SER A 2 15.36 -27.30 12.36
C SER A 2 15.63 -25.99 11.62
N ILE A 3 14.58 -25.22 11.30
CA ILE A 3 14.68 -23.92 10.63
C ILE A 3 14.81 -22.81 11.69
N ARG A 4 15.99 -22.18 11.76
CA ARG A 4 16.25 -21.02 12.63
C ARG A 4 15.43 -19.81 12.20
N LYS A 5 14.49 -19.40 13.04
CA LYS A 5 13.84 -18.08 12.96
C LYS A 5 14.87 -17.00 13.30
N ARG A 6 15.28 -16.17 12.34
CA ARG A 6 16.04 -14.94 12.63
C ARG A 6 15.08 -13.88 13.17
N LYS A 7 15.16 -13.58 14.47
CA LYS A 7 14.57 -12.38 15.07
C LYS A 7 15.47 -11.20 14.75
N PHE A 8 14.99 -10.23 13.98
CA PHE A 8 15.62 -8.92 13.93
C PHE A 8 15.03 -8.06 15.05
N PHE A 9 15.89 -7.67 15.99
CA PHE A 9 15.61 -6.63 16.98
C PHE A 9 15.80 -5.27 16.30
N VAL A 10 14.77 -4.44 16.29
CA VAL A 10 14.88 -3.01 16.00
C VAL A 10 14.66 -2.26 17.30
N LYS A 11 15.66 -1.46 17.70
CA LYS A 11 15.63 -0.56 18.84
C LYS A 11 14.51 0.47 18.63
N ARG A 12 13.70 0.69 19.68
CA ARG A 12 12.60 1.65 19.73
C ARG A 12 13.10 3.08 19.55
N GLY A 13 12.42 3.83 18.69
CA GLY A 13 12.53 5.28 18.57
C GLY A 13 11.80 5.76 17.32
N GLN A 14 10.55 6.23 17.50
CA GLN A 14 9.65 6.83 16.50
C GLN A 14 9.10 5.85 15.43
N GLY A 15 7.81 5.55 15.58
CA GLY A 15 7.13 4.45 14.92
C GLY A 15 6.77 4.74 13.46
N ILE A 16 7.43 4.03 12.55
CA ILE A 16 6.80 3.59 11.31
C ILE A 16 6.06 2.29 11.68
N VAL A 17 4.74 2.32 11.63
CA VAL A 17 3.91 1.11 11.73
C VAL A 17 4.14 0.31 10.46
N VAL A 18 5.08 -0.65 10.50
CA VAL A 18 5.20 -1.67 9.45
C VAL A 18 4.01 -2.61 9.60
N GLY A 19 2.94 -2.30 8.88
CA GLY A 19 1.79 -3.20 8.75
C GLY A 19 2.19 -4.42 7.92
N SER A 20 2.39 -5.55 8.59
CA SER A 20 2.41 -6.86 7.93
C SER A 20 0.98 -7.21 7.51
N PHE A 21 0.67 -7.07 6.22
CA PHE A 21 -0.56 -7.57 5.61
C PHE A 21 -0.26 -8.87 4.88
N ASN A 22 -0.97 -9.92 5.28
CA ASN A 22 -0.84 -11.24 4.69
C ASN A 22 -1.50 -11.20 3.32
N GLY A 23 -0.71 -11.04 2.27
CA GLY A 23 -1.17 -11.15 0.89
C GLY A 23 -1.90 -12.48 0.68
N THR A 24 -3.13 -12.37 0.18
CA THR A 24 -3.91 -13.53 -0.24
C THR A 24 -3.38 -14.07 -1.58
N LYS A 25 -3.56 -15.38 -1.76
CA LYS A 25 -2.88 -16.24 -2.73
C LYS A 25 -3.24 -15.91 -4.19
N THR A 26 -2.18 -15.59 -4.94
CA THR A 26 -1.80 -16.08 -6.28
C THR A 26 -2.82 -16.05 -7.43
N ALA A 27 -2.63 -15.08 -8.33
CA ALA A 27 -2.51 -15.40 -9.76
C ALA A 27 -1.03 -15.66 -10.03
N GLU A 28 -0.64 -16.94 -10.01
CA GLU A 28 0.69 -17.38 -10.42
C GLU A 28 0.82 -17.13 -11.92
N THR A 29 1.56 -16.09 -12.30
CA THR A 29 2.16 -16.03 -13.63
C THR A 29 3.10 -17.23 -13.75
N ASN A 30 3.08 -17.90 -14.92
CA ASN A 30 3.88 -19.08 -15.30
C ASN A 30 5.40 -18.81 -15.35
N MET A 31 5.94 -18.07 -14.39
CA MET A 31 7.29 -17.56 -14.34
C MET A 31 8.12 -18.42 -13.39
N GLU A 32 9.28 -18.86 -13.89
CA GLU A 32 10.24 -19.64 -13.11
C GLU A 32 10.55 -18.93 -11.78
N PRO A 33 10.30 -19.58 -10.62
CA PRO A 33 10.50 -18.97 -9.31
C PRO A 33 11.93 -18.45 -9.10
N GLY A 34 12.91 -19.06 -9.78
CA GLY A 34 14.31 -18.62 -9.78
C GLY A 34 14.53 -17.23 -10.40
N LEU A 35 13.84 -16.90 -11.50
CA LEU A 35 13.96 -15.59 -12.15
C LEU A 35 13.43 -14.46 -11.27
N LYS A 36 12.32 -14.73 -10.57
CA LYS A 36 11.70 -13.78 -9.63
C LYS A 36 12.62 -13.47 -8.45
N ALA A 37 13.22 -14.51 -7.87
CA ALA A 37 14.17 -14.35 -6.78
C ALA A 37 15.41 -13.55 -7.22
N ALA A 38 15.99 -13.89 -8.37
CA ALA A 38 17.16 -13.21 -8.91
C ALA A 38 16.92 -11.71 -9.15
N LEU A 39 15.75 -11.33 -9.68
CA LEU A 39 15.39 -9.92 -9.88
C LEU A 39 15.26 -9.15 -8.55
N LEU A 40 14.65 -9.74 -7.54
CA LEU A 40 14.51 -9.11 -6.23
C LEU A 40 15.85 -8.97 -5.50
N ASP A 41 16.74 -9.94 -5.66
CA ASP A 41 18.11 -9.89 -5.14
C ASP A 41 18.93 -8.81 -5.84
N GLN A 42 18.80 -8.68 -7.16
CA GLN A 42 19.43 -7.62 -7.93
C GLN A 42 18.97 -6.24 -7.45
N ILE A 43 17.65 -6.01 -7.29
CA ILE A 43 17.13 -4.74 -6.75
C ILE A 43 17.70 -4.48 -5.36
N SER A 44 17.76 -5.50 -4.52
CA SER A 44 18.32 -5.40 -3.17
C SER A 44 19.81 -5.05 -3.17
N ALA A 45 20.58 -5.56 -4.13
CA ALA A 45 21.99 -5.24 -4.31
C ALA A 45 22.18 -3.78 -4.78
N VAL A 46 21.45 -3.35 -5.82
CA VAL A 46 21.55 -1.98 -6.35
C VAL A 46 21.10 -0.96 -5.31
N LYS A 47 20.06 -1.27 -4.51
CA LYS A 47 19.59 -0.41 -3.41
C LYS A 47 20.69 -0.09 -2.38
N LYS A 48 21.66 -0.99 -2.18
CA LYS A 48 22.81 -0.75 -1.26
C LYS A 48 23.78 0.29 -1.81
N VAL A 49 23.90 0.38 -3.13
CA VAL A 49 24.77 1.34 -3.83
C VAL A 49 24.17 2.76 -3.81
N LYS A 50 22.86 2.89 -3.50
CA LYS A 50 22.11 4.15 -3.40
C LYS A 50 22.11 5.00 -4.68
N ASP A 51 22.42 4.40 -5.83
CA ASP A 51 22.19 5.02 -7.13
C ASP A 51 20.70 4.86 -7.49
N PHE A 52 19.91 5.87 -7.13
CA PHE A 52 18.45 5.78 -7.24
C PHE A 52 17.93 5.73 -8.67
N GLN A 53 18.69 6.23 -9.66
CA GLN A 53 18.36 6.10 -11.08
C GLN A 53 18.50 4.65 -11.56
N VAL A 54 19.60 3.99 -11.16
CA VAL A 54 19.81 2.57 -11.46
C VAL A 54 18.80 1.70 -10.71
N VAL A 55 18.48 2.04 -9.46
CA VAL A 55 17.40 1.38 -8.70
C VAL A 55 16.07 1.49 -9.42
N LEU A 56 15.67 2.69 -9.85
CA LEU A 56 14.41 2.91 -10.56
C LEU A 56 14.34 2.05 -11.82
N SER A 57 15.39 2.05 -12.63
CA SER A 57 15.50 1.24 -13.84
C SER A 57 15.36 -0.27 -13.56
N ALA A 58 15.97 -0.77 -12.48
CA ALA A 58 15.85 -2.17 -12.09
C ALA A 58 14.42 -2.52 -11.64
N VAL A 59 13.77 -1.61 -10.91
CA VAL A 59 12.38 -1.77 -10.45
C VAL A 59 11.42 -1.78 -11.64
N GLU A 60 11.58 -0.88 -12.61
CA GLU A 60 10.74 -0.85 -13.82
C GLU A 60 10.87 -2.12 -14.65
N LYS A 61 12.10 -2.65 -14.78
CA LYS A 61 12.32 -3.97 -15.39
C LYS A 61 11.58 -5.07 -14.62
N ALA A 62 11.68 -5.08 -13.30
CA ALA A 62 10.98 -6.06 -12.49
C ALA A 62 9.45 -5.91 -12.55
N ILE A 63 8.90 -4.71 -12.66
CA ILE A 63 7.45 -4.48 -12.86
C ILE A 63 6.99 -5.03 -14.21
N LYS A 64 7.77 -4.86 -15.28
CA LYS A 64 7.45 -5.44 -16.60
C LYS A 64 7.36 -6.96 -16.54
N VAL A 65 8.21 -7.58 -15.72
CA VAL A 65 8.28 -9.04 -15.55
C VAL A 65 7.23 -9.54 -14.54
N ILE A 66 6.97 -8.79 -13.47
CA ILE A 66 6.08 -9.15 -12.36
C ILE A 66 5.08 -7.99 -12.12
N PRO A 67 4.11 -7.81 -13.03
CA PRO A 67 3.22 -6.65 -13.00
C PRO A 67 2.27 -6.62 -11.80
N ASP A 68 2.04 -7.78 -11.19
CA ASP A 68 1.10 -8.02 -10.09
C ASP A 68 1.71 -7.86 -8.69
N ASN A 69 2.99 -7.49 -8.61
CA ASN A 69 3.64 -7.26 -7.32
C ASN A 69 3.42 -5.82 -6.86
N ILE A 70 2.50 -5.66 -5.90
CA ILE A 70 2.15 -4.36 -5.31
C ILE A 70 3.36 -3.65 -4.71
N TYR A 71 4.27 -4.38 -4.05
CA TYR A 71 5.44 -3.78 -3.41
C TYR A 71 6.42 -3.18 -4.41
N LEU A 72 6.54 -3.75 -5.61
CA LEU A 72 7.37 -3.15 -6.66
C LEU A 72 6.79 -1.81 -7.12
N ARG A 73 5.46 -1.72 -7.21
CA ARG A 73 4.74 -0.50 -7.62
C ARG A 73 4.86 0.60 -6.57
N GLU A 74 4.63 0.26 -5.31
CA GLU A 74 4.80 1.22 -4.20
C GLU A 74 6.26 1.70 -4.10
N TYR A 75 7.22 0.80 -4.29
CA TYR A 75 8.63 1.16 -4.26
C TYR A 75 9.04 2.05 -5.44
N HIS A 76 8.45 1.84 -6.63
CA HIS A 76 8.62 2.71 -7.79
C HIS A 76 8.16 4.14 -7.47
N LEU A 77 6.93 4.31 -6.99
CA LEU A 77 6.37 5.61 -6.56
C LEU A 77 7.23 6.27 -5.48
N ALA A 78 7.52 5.54 -4.40
CA ALA A 78 8.36 6.02 -3.29
C ALA A 78 9.75 6.50 -3.73
N THR A 79 10.32 5.89 -4.78
CA THR A 79 11.63 6.28 -5.33
C THR A 79 11.51 7.56 -6.16
N LEU A 80 10.48 7.68 -7.00
CA LEU A 80 10.23 8.86 -7.81
C LEU A 80 10.03 10.10 -6.94
N ILE A 81 9.08 10.05 -6.00
CA ILE A 81 8.76 11.23 -5.17
C ILE A 81 9.81 11.50 -4.09
N GLY A 82 10.31 10.46 -3.43
CA GLY A 82 11.10 10.61 -2.20
C GLY A 82 12.62 10.60 -2.37
N LYS A 83 13.14 10.23 -3.55
CA LYS A 83 14.58 10.15 -3.82
C LYS A 83 15.00 10.92 -5.05
N LEU A 84 14.22 10.83 -6.12
CA LEU A 84 14.52 11.52 -7.38
C LEU A 84 13.83 12.88 -7.46
N HIS A 85 12.76 13.10 -6.67
CA HIS A 85 11.89 14.28 -6.76
C HIS A 85 11.35 14.50 -8.18
N ASP A 86 11.09 13.39 -8.90
CA ASP A 86 10.51 13.41 -10.23
C ASP A 86 8.98 13.35 -10.12
N PHE A 87 8.39 14.52 -9.86
CA PHE A 87 6.95 14.66 -9.60
C PHE A 87 6.09 14.38 -10.83
N GLU A 88 6.60 14.65 -12.04
CA GLU A 88 5.87 14.37 -13.27
C GLU A 88 5.77 12.87 -13.52
N ALA A 89 6.90 12.16 -13.44
CA ALA A 89 6.91 10.71 -13.56
C ALA A 89 6.12 10.04 -12.43
N ASP A 90 6.23 10.56 -11.20
CA ASP A 90 5.44 10.08 -10.07
C ASP A 90 3.95 10.23 -10.32
N TRP A 91 3.50 11.41 -10.80
CA TRP A 91 2.09 11.66 -11.08
C TRP A 91 1.52 10.69 -12.12
N ILE A 92 2.26 10.46 -13.21
CA ILE A 92 1.86 9.51 -14.26
C ILE A 92 1.81 8.09 -13.70
N ALA A 93 2.81 7.69 -12.91
CA ALA A 93 2.85 6.38 -12.29
C ALA A 93 1.71 6.19 -11.27
N LEU A 94 1.40 7.21 -10.47
CA LEU A 94 0.35 7.19 -9.45
C LEU A 94 -1.04 7.10 -10.07
N GLY A 95 -1.29 7.83 -11.16
CA GLY A 95 -2.53 7.71 -11.92
C GLY A 95 -2.73 6.31 -12.50
N ARG A 96 -1.67 5.70 -13.06
CA ARG A 96 -1.70 4.32 -13.54
C ARG A 96 -1.92 3.31 -12.41
N PHE A 97 -1.26 3.51 -11.28
CA PHE A 97 -1.39 2.65 -10.11
C PHE A 97 -2.82 2.67 -9.54
N THR A 98 -3.38 3.87 -9.40
CA THR A 98 -4.76 4.08 -8.92
C THR A 98 -5.78 3.42 -9.85
N ARG A 99 -5.66 3.64 -11.16
CA ARG A 99 -6.55 2.99 -12.14
C ARG A 99 -6.48 1.47 -12.05
N ASN A 100 -5.27 0.92 -11.99
CA ASN A 100 -5.06 -0.53 -11.87
C ASN A 100 -5.65 -1.07 -10.56
N ALA A 101 -5.55 -0.33 -9.45
CA ALA A 101 -6.18 -0.70 -8.20
C ALA A 101 -7.71 -0.76 -8.28
N ILE A 102 -8.33 0.21 -8.95
CA ILE A 102 -9.78 0.26 -9.20
C ILE A 102 -10.22 -0.90 -10.08
N GLU A 103 -9.51 -1.15 -11.19
CA GLU A 103 -9.81 -2.24 -12.12
C GLU A 103 -9.69 -3.63 -11.46
N ARG A 104 -8.65 -3.83 -10.64
CA ARG A 104 -8.47 -5.08 -9.88
C ARG A 104 -9.52 -5.28 -8.80
N ASN A 105 -10.05 -4.19 -8.26
CA ASN A 105 -11.05 -4.21 -7.20
C ASN A 105 -10.61 -5.08 -5.99
N SER A 106 -9.31 -5.05 -5.69
CA SER A 106 -8.66 -5.84 -4.64
C SER A 106 -8.39 -4.97 -3.43
N GLU A 107 -8.65 -5.50 -2.22
CA GLU A 107 -8.41 -4.82 -0.95
C GLU A 107 -7.00 -4.22 -0.86
N ASP A 108 -5.97 -5.05 -1.02
CA ASP A 108 -4.57 -4.64 -0.91
C ASP A 108 -4.22 -3.49 -1.86
N TRP A 109 -4.70 -3.56 -3.11
CA TRP A 109 -4.44 -2.56 -4.13
C TRP A 109 -5.16 -1.24 -3.87
N LEU A 110 -6.43 -1.30 -3.47
CA LEU A 110 -7.23 -0.12 -3.17
C LEU A 110 -6.66 0.64 -1.97
N LEU A 111 -6.28 -0.08 -0.91
CA LEU A 111 -5.69 0.52 0.29
C LEU A 111 -4.30 1.10 0.01
N ALA A 112 -3.45 0.40 -0.75
CA ALA A 112 -2.17 0.93 -1.16
C ALA A 112 -2.31 2.20 -2.01
N ALA A 113 -3.21 2.22 -2.99
CA ALA A 113 -3.45 3.42 -3.81
C ALA A 113 -3.91 4.61 -2.96
N MET A 114 -4.80 4.37 -1.99
CA MET A 114 -5.23 5.42 -1.06
C MET A 114 -4.07 5.97 -0.21
N LEU A 115 -3.17 5.08 0.24
CA LEU A 115 -1.96 5.46 0.96
C LEU A 115 -0.96 6.22 0.07
N GLN A 116 -0.83 5.88 -1.22
CA GLN A 116 0.08 6.60 -2.12
C GLN A 116 -0.48 7.98 -2.51
N LEU A 117 -1.80 8.19 -2.53
CA LEU A 117 -2.37 9.51 -2.87
C LEU A 117 -2.20 10.55 -1.75
N PHE A 118 -2.18 10.09 -0.49
CA PHE A 118 -2.26 11.00 0.66
C PHE A 118 -1.45 10.61 1.90
N GLY A 119 -0.77 9.47 1.87
CA GLY A 119 0.00 8.96 2.99
C GLY A 119 1.29 9.75 3.22
N SER A 120 1.58 10.02 4.48
CA SER A 120 2.91 10.47 4.94
C SER A 120 3.94 9.35 4.68
N PRO A 121 5.19 9.62 4.25
CA PRO A 121 5.97 10.84 4.54
C PRO A 121 6.25 11.77 3.35
N TYR A 122 5.62 11.59 2.20
CA TYR A 122 6.03 12.32 0.99
C TYR A 122 5.36 13.70 0.88
N ASP A 123 6.11 14.66 0.36
CA ASP A 123 5.59 15.99 0.05
C ASP A 123 4.91 15.97 -1.31
N TYR A 124 3.57 15.99 -1.28
CA TYR A 124 2.73 16.03 -2.47
C TYR A 124 2.28 17.45 -2.83
N SER A 125 2.88 18.49 -2.25
CA SER A 125 2.52 19.89 -2.55
C SER A 125 2.65 20.24 -4.04
N CYS A 126 3.58 19.58 -4.74
CA CYS A 126 3.81 19.76 -6.17
C CYS A 126 2.79 19.02 -7.06
N LEU A 127 1.93 18.16 -6.49
CA LEU A 127 0.96 17.38 -7.25
C LEU A 127 -0.44 18.02 -7.24
N PRO A 128 -1.16 18.02 -8.37
CA PRO A 128 -2.49 18.64 -8.48
C PRO A 128 -3.47 18.08 -7.43
N PHE A 129 -3.92 18.93 -6.51
CA PHE A 129 -4.74 18.49 -5.37
C PHE A 129 -6.14 18.05 -5.79
N ALA A 130 -6.77 18.76 -6.73
CA ALA A 130 -8.15 18.47 -7.16
C ALA A 130 -8.26 17.09 -7.82
N GLU A 131 -7.30 16.75 -8.68
CA GLU A 131 -7.21 15.48 -9.37
C GLU A 131 -6.91 14.35 -8.40
N ARG A 132 -5.96 14.55 -7.47
CA ARG A 132 -5.69 13.58 -6.39
C ARG A 132 -6.93 13.34 -5.54
N PHE A 133 -7.63 14.41 -5.17
CA PHE A 133 -8.86 14.33 -4.41
C PHE A 133 -9.95 13.55 -5.16
N SER A 134 -10.14 13.80 -6.45
CA SER A 134 -11.07 13.04 -7.29
C SER A 134 -10.74 11.55 -7.35
N MET A 135 -9.46 11.21 -7.54
CA MET A 135 -9.00 9.81 -7.52
C MET A 135 -9.23 9.15 -6.16
N GLY A 136 -8.97 9.88 -5.06
CA GLY A 136 -9.22 9.45 -3.70
C GLY A 136 -10.70 9.19 -3.39
N MET A 137 -11.59 10.02 -3.95
CA MET A 137 -13.04 9.83 -3.84
C MET A 137 -13.50 8.54 -4.53
N GLU A 138 -13.04 8.30 -5.75
CA GLU A 138 -13.39 7.08 -6.49
C GLU A 138 -12.89 5.83 -5.75
N LEU A 139 -11.64 5.82 -5.28
CA LEU A 139 -11.10 4.76 -4.44
C LEU A 139 -11.93 4.55 -3.18
N SER A 140 -12.32 5.65 -2.52
CA SER A 140 -13.12 5.60 -1.30
C SER A 140 -14.49 4.95 -1.52
N ASP A 141 -15.11 5.16 -2.68
CA ASP A 141 -16.39 4.54 -3.02
C ASP A 141 -16.23 3.05 -3.32
N ARG A 142 -15.16 2.66 -4.02
CA ARG A 142 -14.81 1.24 -4.23
C ARG A 142 -14.54 0.53 -2.91
N ILE A 143 -13.73 1.14 -2.05
CA ILE A 143 -13.43 0.63 -0.71
C ILE A 143 -14.72 0.45 0.09
N LEU A 144 -15.62 1.44 0.13
CA LEU A 144 -16.87 1.31 0.89
C LEU A 144 -17.78 0.19 0.37
N THR A 145 -17.83 0.00 -0.95
CA THR A 145 -18.64 -1.05 -1.57
C THR A 145 -18.16 -2.45 -1.15
N LEU A 146 -16.84 -2.63 -1.07
CA LEU A 146 -16.23 -3.92 -0.73
C LEU A 146 -16.03 -4.14 0.76
N CYS A 147 -15.87 -3.07 1.53
CA CYS A 147 -15.58 -3.09 2.96
C CYS A 147 -16.46 -4.07 3.73
N PRO A 148 -17.81 -4.17 3.54
CA PRO A 148 -18.64 -5.14 4.25
C PRO A 148 -18.21 -6.61 4.14
N GLN A 149 -17.51 -6.98 3.05
CA GLN A 149 -17.04 -8.34 2.77
C GLN A 149 -15.67 -8.62 3.40
N TRP A 150 -14.94 -7.58 3.83
CA TRP A 150 -13.61 -7.70 4.41
C TRP A 150 -13.64 -8.05 5.89
N ASP A 151 -12.54 -8.61 6.38
CA ASP A 151 -12.42 -8.92 7.79
C ASP A 151 -12.47 -7.66 8.65
N ALA A 152 -12.78 -7.85 9.93
CA ALA A 152 -13.07 -6.73 10.82
C ALA A 152 -11.89 -5.76 10.99
N ARG A 153 -10.65 -6.23 10.89
CA ARG A 153 -9.44 -5.40 10.96
C ARG A 153 -9.29 -4.57 9.68
N SER A 154 -9.42 -5.20 8.53
CA SER A 154 -9.33 -4.53 7.23
C SER A 154 -10.39 -3.45 7.07
N ARG A 155 -11.62 -3.71 7.52
CA ARG A 155 -12.68 -2.68 7.57
C ARG A 155 -12.29 -1.47 8.41
N ALA A 156 -11.75 -1.70 9.61
CA ALA A 156 -11.34 -0.61 10.51
C ALA A 156 -10.25 0.27 9.88
N LEU A 157 -9.26 -0.35 9.23
CA LEU A 157 -8.19 0.37 8.53
C LEU A 157 -8.71 1.15 7.32
N SER A 158 -9.62 0.54 6.56
CA SER A 158 -10.28 1.18 5.43
C SER A 158 -11.06 2.41 5.87
N TYR A 159 -11.83 2.31 6.97
CA TYR A 159 -12.55 3.44 7.54
C TYR A 159 -11.62 4.54 8.04
N ALA A 160 -10.50 4.19 8.67
CA ALA A 160 -9.50 5.17 9.08
C ALA A 160 -8.85 5.87 7.86
N ALA A 161 -8.56 5.11 6.81
CA ALA A 161 -7.95 5.62 5.59
C ALA A 161 -8.88 6.57 4.82
N ILE A 162 -10.19 6.33 4.78
CA ILE A 162 -11.13 7.18 4.03
C ILE A 162 -11.71 8.35 4.86
N ALA A 163 -11.64 8.28 6.19
CA ALA A 163 -12.27 9.25 7.10
C ALA A 163 -11.89 10.72 6.84
N PRO A 164 -10.63 11.07 6.50
CA PRO A 164 -10.24 12.46 6.20
C PRO A 164 -10.83 13.01 4.90
N TYR A 165 -11.31 12.13 4.00
CA TYR A 165 -11.69 12.48 2.63
C TYR A 165 -13.20 12.53 2.43
N ARG A 166 -13.97 12.34 3.50
CA ARG A 166 -15.44 12.36 3.48
C ARG A 166 -15.99 13.49 4.35
N ASN A 167 -17.22 13.90 4.04
CA ASN A 167 -17.95 14.87 4.85
C ASN A 167 -18.35 14.30 6.23
N GLN A 168 -18.62 15.18 7.20
CA GLN A 168 -18.88 14.82 8.62
C GLN A 168 -19.88 13.67 8.83
N ARG A 169 -20.94 13.58 8.01
CA ARG A 169 -21.96 12.52 8.13
C ARG A 169 -21.40 11.13 7.81
N GLN A 170 -20.58 11.05 6.77
CA GLN A 170 -19.97 9.79 6.35
C GLN A 170 -18.77 9.42 7.24
N THR A 171 -18.02 10.43 7.73
CA THR A 171 -17.00 10.24 8.77
C THR A 171 -17.60 9.65 10.05
N ALA A 172 -18.80 10.10 10.46
CA ALA A 172 -19.51 9.53 11.60
C ALA A 172 -19.95 8.07 11.37
N GLN A 173 -20.26 7.67 10.14
CA GLN A 173 -20.55 6.27 9.80
C GLN A 173 -19.30 5.39 9.87
N CYS A 174 -18.16 5.90 9.40
CA CYS A 174 -16.84 5.25 9.51
C CYS A 174 -16.40 5.08 10.97
N LEU A 175 -16.53 6.14 11.79
CA LEU A 175 -16.19 6.11 13.22
C LEU A 175 -17.11 5.17 14.02
N ARG A 176 -18.39 5.05 13.66
CA ARG A 176 -19.30 4.05 14.24
C ARG A 176 -18.87 2.62 13.90
N GLY A 177 -18.40 2.39 12.67
CA GLY A 177 -17.79 1.12 12.27
C GLY A 177 -16.54 0.78 13.11
N LEU A 178 -15.64 1.75 13.28
CA LEU A 178 -14.44 1.63 14.12
C LEU A 178 -14.79 1.36 15.60
N ALA A 179 -15.76 2.09 16.16
CA ALA A 179 -16.23 1.91 17.53
C ALA A 179 -16.88 0.54 17.76
N SER A 180 -17.66 0.05 16.79
CA SER A 180 -18.24 -1.29 16.83
C SER A 180 -17.17 -2.39 16.82
N TRP A 181 -16.09 -2.20 16.06
CA TRP A 181 -14.93 -3.09 16.07
C TRP A 181 -14.19 -3.06 17.41
N LEU A 182 -13.87 -1.87 17.93
CA LEU A 182 -13.22 -1.72 19.24
C LEU A 182 -14.04 -2.39 20.34
N ALA A 183 -15.36 -2.20 20.35
CA ALA A 183 -16.26 -2.83 21.30
C ALA A 183 -16.27 -4.36 21.17
N ARG A 184 -16.20 -4.90 19.95
CA ARG A 184 -16.16 -6.35 19.70
C ARG A 184 -14.81 -6.96 20.12
N CYS A 185 -13.70 -6.29 19.83
CA CYS A 185 -12.35 -6.70 20.22
C CYS A 185 -12.14 -6.66 21.74
N MET A 186 -12.69 -5.65 22.44
CA MET A 186 -12.66 -5.62 23.90
C MET A 186 -13.49 -6.76 24.51
N ARG A 187 -14.65 -7.08 23.92
CA ARG A 187 -15.52 -8.16 24.41
C ARG A 187 -14.88 -9.56 24.27
N THR A 188 -14.09 -9.79 23.22
CA THR A 188 -13.33 -11.04 23.04
C THR A 188 -12.08 -11.16 23.93
N ARG A 189 -11.65 -10.07 24.59
CA ARG A 189 -10.46 -10.05 25.46
C ARG A 189 -10.79 -10.18 26.96
N ILE A 190 -12.06 -10.05 27.33
CA ILE A 190 -12.55 -10.11 28.72
C ILE A 190 -13.21 -11.48 29.02
N GLY A 191 -13.35 -12.36 28.03
CA GLY A 191 -14.00 -13.66 28.15
C GLY A 191 -13.07 -14.87 27.93
N GLY A 192 -11.80 -14.77 28.30
CA GLY A 192 -10.83 -15.88 28.26
C GLY A 192 -10.03 -15.97 29.54
#